data_AF-A0A601YRL6-F1
#
_entry.id   AF-A0A601YRL6-F1
#
_cell.length_a   1.000
_cell.length_b   1.000
_cell.length_c   1.000
_cell.angle_alpha   90.00
_cell.angle_beta   90.00
_cell.angle_gamma   90.00
#
_symmetry.space_group_name_H-M   'P 1'
#
loop_
_entity.id
_entity.type
_entity.pdbx_description
1 polymer ?
#
loop_
_entity_poly.entity_id
_entity_poly.type
_entity_poly.pdbx_seq_one_letter_code
_entity_poly.pdbx_strand_id
1 'polypeptide(L)'
;MTADKTLKQAISNITIWRKGEQRAPHKPLLLLYVLSHYRQGHDRLFDYGSEIHEQLLDLLERYGPQRREQRPDMPFWRLKGDGFWELQNAEFCSTSGSRQLPKRELIEYNVAGGFDTVNFALVTKKRKQIDTLAQQILEAHFPTSIQED
;
A
#
# COMPACT_ATOMS: atom_id res chain seq x y z
N MET A 1 14.48 15.47 -14.46
CA MET A 1 14.70 14.81 -13.14
C MET A 1 14.01 13.45 -13.20
N THR A 2 14.71 12.38 -12.84
CA THR A 2 14.32 11.00 -13.18
C THR A 2 13.19 10.50 -12.27
N ALA A 3 12.16 9.89 -12.84
CA ALA A 3 11.00 9.33 -12.14
C ALA A 3 11.36 8.39 -10.95
N ASP A 4 12.52 7.73 -11.01
CA ASP A 4 13.08 6.91 -9.92
C ASP A 4 13.41 7.70 -8.65
N LYS A 5 13.97 8.90 -8.78
CA LYS A 5 14.16 9.78 -7.63
C LYS A 5 12.80 10.21 -7.05
N THR A 6 11.80 10.38 -7.90
CA THR A 6 10.46 10.79 -7.50
C THR A 6 9.73 9.69 -6.73
N LEU A 7 9.78 8.43 -7.18
CA LEU A 7 9.11 7.31 -6.49
C LEU A 7 9.74 7.01 -5.13
N LYS A 8 11.07 6.93 -5.05
CA LYS A 8 11.78 6.73 -3.78
C LYS A 8 11.44 7.82 -2.76
N GLN A 9 11.38 9.07 -3.22
CA GLN A 9 11.03 10.20 -2.38
C GLN A 9 9.56 10.20 -1.96
N ALA A 10 8.65 9.81 -2.87
CA ALA A 10 7.23 9.67 -2.54
C ALA A 10 7.02 8.56 -1.50
N ILE A 11 7.70 7.43 -1.63
CA ILE A 11 7.68 6.33 -0.66
C ILE A 11 8.26 6.78 0.70
N SER A 12 9.36 7.53 0.74
CA SER A 12 9.87 8.10 2.00
C SER A 12 8.88 9.04 2.69
N ASN A 13 8.07 9.74 1.90
CA ASN A 13 7.16 10.77 2.37
C ASN A 13 5.72 10.27 2.55
N ILE A 14 5.48 8.95 2.49
CA ILE A 14 4.14 8.40 2.64
C ILE A 14 3.50 8.89 3.93
N THR A 15 2.24 9.28 3.81
CA THR A 15 1.47 9.79 4.94
C THR A 15 1.13 8.62 5.86
N ILE A 16 1.89 8.48 6.94
CA ILE A 16 1.67 7.49 7.99
C ILE A 16 0.68 8.02 9.02
N TRP A 17 -0.30 7.20 9.39
CA TRP A 17 -1.20 7.51 10.49
C TRP A 17 -0.43 7.53 11.82
N ARG A 18 -0.66 8.56 12.62
CA ARG A 18 -0.07 8.74 13.95
C ARG A 18 -1.14 9.13 14.96
N LYS A 19 -1.11 8.56 16.16
CA LYS A 19 -1.91 9.00 17.31
C LYS A 19 -1.04 8.90 18.58
N GLY A 20 -0.59 10.05 19.07
CA GLY A 20 0.45 10.10 20.12
C GLY A 20 1.71 9.36 19.64
N GLU A 21 2.23 8.48 20.48
CA GLU A 21 3.40 7.64 20.18
C GLU A 21 3.09 6.47 19.24
N GLN A 22 1.81 6.13 19.02
CA GLN A 22 1.43 5.02 18.16
C GLN A 22 1.58 5.40 16.69
N ARG A 23 2.38 4.60 15.96
CA ARG A 23 2.50 4.63 14.50
C ARG A 23 1.98 3.31 13.95
N ALA A 24 1.26 3.38 12.83
CA ALA A 24 0.69 2.20 12.20
C ALA A 24 1.31 2.01 10.81
N PRO A 25 2.10 0.95 10.58
CA PRO A 25 2.78 0.71 9.31
C PRO A 25 1.83 0.08 8.27
N HIS A 26 0.55 0.46 8.24
CA HIS A 26 -0.44 -0.18 7.37
C HIS A 26 -0.17 0.05 5.87
N LYS A 27 0.18 1.28 5.50
CA LYS A 27 0.60 1.59 4.12
C LYS A 27 1.94 0.90 3.79
N PRO A 28 2.98 0.99 4.63
CA PRO A 28 4.21 0.21 4.45
C PRO A 28 3.97 -1.29 4.20
N LEU A 29 3.13 -1.96 4.98
CA LEU A 29 2.79 -3.38 4.79
C LEU A 29 2.15 -3.63 3.42
N LEU A 30 1.17 -2.83 3.02
CA LEU A 30 0.56 -2.92 1.69
C LEU A 30 1.60 -2.72 0.57
N LEU A 31 2.51 -1.75 0.72
CA LEU A 31 3.55 -1.52 -0.28
C LEU A 31 4.53 -2.69 -0.38
N LEU A 32 4.94 -3.29 0.74
CA LEU A 32 5.79 -4.48 0.74
C LEU A 32 5.09 -5.66 0.06
N TYR A 33 3.81 -5.88 0.34
CA TYR A 33 2.98 -6.89 -0.32
C TYR A 33 2.99 -6.68 -1.85
N VAL A 34 2.59 -5.50 -2.32
CA VAL A 34 2.52 -5.15 -3.74
C VAL A 34 3.89 -5.28 -4.44
N LEU A 35 4.95 -4.78 -3.81
CA LEU A 35 6.32 -4.87 -4.34
C LEU A 35 6.76 -6.33 -4.50
N SER A 36 6.43 -7.20 -3.55
CA SER A 36 6.77 -8.62 -3.64
C SER A 36 6.06 -9.32 -4.81
N HIS A 37 4.81 -8.95 -5.11
CA HIS A 37 4.05 -9.45 -6.25
C HIS A 37 4.56 -8.90 -7.57
N TYR A 38 4.89 -7.60 -7.65
CA TYR A 38 5.56 -7.05 -8.83
C TYR A 38 6.89 -7.74 -9.12
N ARG A 39 7.64 -8.15 -8.08
CA ARG A 39 8.87 -8.93 -8.25
C ARG A 39 8.61 -10.28 -8.92
N GLN A 40 7.45 -10.88 -8.63
CA GLN A 40 7.00 -12.17 -9.17
C GLN A 40 6.35 -12.04 -10.56
N GLY A 41 6.20 -10.82 -11.09
CA GLY A 41 5.65 -10.58 -12.42
C GLY A 41 4.14 -10.36 -12.44
N HIS A 42 3.55 -10.00 -11.29
CA HIS A 42 2.15 -9.61 -11.22
C HIS A 42 1.84 -8.38 -12.09
N ASP A 43 0.62 -8.33 -12.61
CA ASP A 43 0.10 -7.17 -13.34
C ASP A 43 -0.03 -5.93 -12.45
N ARG A 44 -0.28 -4.77 -13.06
CA ARG A 44 -0.21 -3.48 -12.38
C ARG A 44 -1.19 -3.32 -11.22
N LEU A 45 -2.43 -3.74 -11.41
CA LEU A 45 -3.53 -3.48 -10.49
C LEU A 45 -3.94 -4.76 -9.78
N PHE A 46 -4.27 -4.63 -8.51
CA PHE A 46 -4.75 -5.70 -7.64
C PHE A 46 -6.21 -5.44 -7.30
N ASP A 47 -7.08 -6.42 -7.51
CA ASP A 47 -8.45 -6.37 -7.02
C ASP A 47 -8.46 -6.38 -5.48
N TYR A 48 -9.14 -5.39 -4.89
CA TYR A 48 -9.14 -5.24 -3.44
C TYR A 48 -9.71 -6.46 -2.72
N GLY A 49 -10.82 -7.01 -3.21
CA GLY A 49 -11.56 -8.06 -2.51
C GLY A 49 -10.84 -9.39 -2.56
N SER A 50 -10.35 -9.78 -3.73
CA SER A 50 -9.78 -11.10 -3.99
C SER A 50 -8.27 -11.19 -3.75
N GLU A 51 -7.52 -10.09 -3.91
CA GLU A 51 -6.06 -10.12 -3.88
C GLU A 51 -5.46 -9.35 -2.70
N ILE A 52 -6.16 -8.36 -2.15
CA ILE A 52 -5.60 -7.49 -1.10
C ILE A 52 -6.22 -7.77 0.27
N HIS A 53 -7.53 -7.97 0.35
CA HIS A 53 -8.26 -7.88 1.61
C HIS A 53 -7.72 -8.82 2.70
N GLU A 54 -7.75 -10.13 2.44
CA GLU A 54 -7.36 -11.15 3.41
C GLU A 54 -5.84 -11.14 3.66
N GLN A 55 -5.03 -10.96 2.61
CA GLN A 55 -3.57 -10.95 2.74
C GLN A 55 -3.08 -9.76 3.57
N LEU A 56 -3.64 -8.58 3.32
CA LEU A 56 -3.29 -7.40 4.11
C LEU A 56 -3.86 -7.48 5.52
N LEU A 57 -5.03 -8.12 5.72
CA LEU A 57 -5.57 -8.35 7.05
C LEU A 57 -4.62 -9.21 7.90
N ASP A 58 -4.15 -10.35 7.37
CA ASP A 58 -3.19 -11.22 8.05
C ASP A 58 -1.87 -10.48 8.40
N LEU A 59 -1.32 -9.74 7.43
CA LEU A 59 -0.12 -8.93 7.67
C LEU A 59 -0.31 -7.88 8.76
N LEU A 60 -1.50 -7.25 8.83
CA LEU A 60 -1.83 -6.27 9.86
C LEU A 60 -2.00 -6.92 11.24
N GLU A 61 -2.53 -8.13 11.31
CA GLU A 61 -2.66 -8.88 12.56
C GLU A 61 -1.30 -9.35 13.08
N ARG A 62 -0.40 -9.76 12.18
CA ARG A 62 0.94 -10.26 12.53
C ARG A 62 1.94 -9.16 12.86
N TYR A 63 1.99 -8.10 12.05
CA TYR A 63 3.06 -7.08 12.11
C TYR A 63 2.54 -5.67 12.44
N GLY A 64 1.23 -5.47 12.47
CA GLY A 64 0.61 -4.19 12.81
C GLY A 64 0.42 -4.00 14.32
N PRO A 65 0.11 -2.76 14.76
CA PRO A 65 -0.27 -2.52 16.14
C PRO A 65 -1.59 -3.23 16.45
N GLN A 66 -1.70 -3.76 17.67
CA GLN A 66 -2.93 -4.34 18.20
C GLN A 66 -4.07 -3.31 18.18
N ARG A 67 -5.21 -3.69 17.58
CA ARG A 67 -6.41 -2.86 17.46
C ARG A 67 -7.65 -3.71 17.64
N ARG A 68 -8.74 -3.06 18.06
CA ARG A 68 -10.07 -3.69 18.14
C ARG A 68 -10.56 -4.21 16.79
N GLU A 69 -10.23 -3.50 15.71
CA GLU A 69 -10.57 -3.88 14.34
C GLU A 69 -9.42 -3.47 13.42
N GLN A 70 -8.93 -4.43 12.62
CA GLN A 70 -7.97 -4.16 11.55
C GLN A 70 -8.70 -3.64 10.30
N ARG A 71 -8.07 -2.68 9.64
CA ARG A 71 -8.68 -1.90 8.54
C ARG A 71 -7.80 -1.92 7.29
N PRO A 72 -7.75 -3.03 6.55
CA PRO A 72 -7.00 -3.14 5.30
C PRO A 72 -7.55 -2.23 4.18
N ASP A 73 -8.83 -1.82 4.27
CA ASP A 73 -9.48 -0.88 3.35
C ASP A 73 -8.83 0.50 3.37
N MET A 74 -8.43 0.96 4.56
CA MET A 74 -7.89 2.31 4.77
C MET A 74 -6.56 2.56 4.06
N PRO A 75 -5.49 1.75 4.22
CA PRO A 75 -4.23 1.98 3.50
C PRO A 75 -4.42 1.89 1.98
N PHE A 76 -5.20 0.91 1.49
CA PHE A 76 -5.48 0.73 0.07
C PHE A 76 -6.13 1.98 -0.55
N TRP A 77 -7.17 2.51 0.10
CA TRP A 77 -7.84 3.70 -0.40
C TRP A 77 -7.01 4.99 -0.24
N ARG A 78 -6.29 5.13 0.88
CA ARG A 78 -5.59 6.38 1.23
C ARG A 78 -4.30 6.57 0.45
N LEU A 79 -3.71 5.51 -0.12
CA LEU A 79 -2.48 5.62 -0.90
C LEU A 79 -2.63 6.53 -2.13
N LYS A 80 -3.83 6.69 -2.68
CA LYS A 80 -4.08 7.64 -3.79
C LYS A 80 -3.70 9.07 -3.47
N GLY A 81 -3.71 9.44 -2.18
CA GLY A 81 -3.30 10.76 -1.71
C GLY A 81 -1.78 10.97 -1.67
N ASP A 82 -0.99 9.90 -1.82
CA ASP A 82 0.48 9.95 -1.79
C ASP A 82 1.10 10.12 -3.20
N GLY A 83 0.27 10.15 -4.25
CA GLY A 83 0.68 10.60 -5.59
C GLY A 83 1.37 9.57 -6.49
N PHE A 84 1.41 8.30 -6.08
CA PHE A 84 1.98 7.21 -6.88
C PHE A 84 1.06 5.98 -7.01
N TRP A 85 -0.17 6.09 -6.48
CA TRP A 85 -1.13 5.01 -6.38
C TRP A 85 -2.42 5.38 -7.12
N GLU A 86 -2.88 4.47 -7.96
CA GLU A 86 -4.08 4.62 -8.78
C GLU A 86 -5.15 3.63 -8.32
N LEU A 87 -6.42 4.04 -8.41
CA LEU A 87 -7.57 3.18 -8.17
C LEU A 87 -8.46 3.19 -9.42
N GLN A 88 -8.93 2.03 -9.83
CA GLN A 88 -9.99 1.85 -10.83
C GLN A 88 -11.30 1.50 -10.15
N ASN A 89 -12.42 1.92 -10.75
CA ASN A 89 -13.78 1.74 -10.22
C ASN A 89 -14.05 2.48 -8.89
N ALA A 90 -13.10 3.30 -8.42
CA ALA A 90 -13.24 4.07 -7.19
C ALA A 90 -14.26 5.21 -7.30
N GLU A 91 -14.64 5.60 -8.52
CA GLU A 91 -15.69 6.56 -8.83
C GLU A 91 -17.10 6.07 -8.47
N PHE A 92 -17.29 4.74 -8.38
CA PHE A 92 -18.56 4.15 -7.94
C PHE A 92 -18.71 4.17 -6.41
N CYS A 93 -17.61 4.34 -5.69
CA CYS A 93 -17.64 4.39 -4.23
C CYS A 93 -18.21 5.73 -3.73
N SER A 94 -19.11 5.67 -2.77
CA SER A 94 -19.65 6.77 -1.99
C SER A 94 -18.52 7.44 -1.21
N THR A 95 -18.15 8.67 -1.61
CA THR A 95 -17.09 9.45 -0.95
C THR A 95 -17.66 10.59 -0.12
N SER A 96 -18.68 10.32 0.72
CA SER A 96 -19.21 11.36 1.61
C SER A 96 -18.18 11.77 2.68
N GLY A 97 -17.46 12.85 2.41
CA GLY A 97 -16.78 13.66 3.42
C GLY A 97 -15.67 12.97 4.19
N SER A 98 -14.63 12.43 3.53
CA SER A 98 -13.30 12.13 4.10
C SER A 98 -13.18 11.19 5.33
N ARG A 99 -14.27 10.71 5.95
CA ARG A 99 -14.22 10.03 7.26
C ARG A 99 -14.70 8.59 7.29
N GLN A 100 -15.62 8.17 6.42
CA GLN A 100 -16.06 6.78 6.37
C GLN A 100 -15.89 6.23 4.97
N LEU A 101 -14.95 5.30 4.86
CA LEU A 101 -14.84 4.41 3.72
C LEU A 101 -15.92 3.34 3.85
N PRO A 102 -16.77 3.16 2.84
CA PRO A 102 -17.66 2.01 2.79
C PRO A 102 -16.83 0.78 2.40
N LYS A 103 -16.22 0.13 3.40
CA LYS A 103 -15.41 -1.12 3.27
C LYS A 103 -16.00 -2.13 2.26
N ARG A 104 -17.33 -2.23 2.24
CA ARG A 104 -18.08 -3.13 1.35
C ARG A 104 -18.02 -2.72 -0.11
N GLU A 105 -18.05 -1.42 -0.40
CA GLU A 105 -18.09 -0.91 -1.78
C GLU A 105 -16.79 -1.17 -2.54
N LEU A 106 -15.64 -1.23 -1.85
CA LEU A 106 -14.39 -1.64 -2.50
C LEU A 106 -14.48 -3.06 -3.09
N ILE A 107 -15.25 -3.94 -2.43
CA ILE A 107 -15.48 -5.31 -2.88
C ILE A 107 -16.62 -5.33 -3.91
N GLU A 108 -17.73 -4.67 -3.60
CA GLU A 108 -18.94 -4.62 -4.45
C GLU A 108 -18.66 -4.05 -5.84
N TYR A 109 -17.79 -3.05 -5.94
CA TYR A 109 -17.43 -2.40 -7.20
C TYR A 109 -16.10 -2.89 -7.79
N ASN A 110 -15.55 -3.99 -7.27
CA ASN A 110 -14.29 -4.57 -7.76
C ASN A 110 -13.21 -3.51 -7.93
N VAL A 111 -12.99 -2.73 -6.86
CA VAL A 111 -12.01 -1.65 -6.90
C VAL A 111 -10.63 -2.27 -6.99
N ALA A 112 -9.94 -1.98 -8.09
CA ALA A 112 -8.58 -2.43 -8.29
C ALA A 112 -7.60 -1.28 -8.03
N GLY A 113 -6.42 -1.59 -7.48
CA GLY A 113 -5.45 -0.57 -7.08
C GLY A 113 -4.02 -1.02 -7.22
N GLY A 114 -3.12 -0.08 -7.48
CA GLY A 114 -1.70 -0.37 -7.68
C GLY A 114 -0.91 0.89 -7.94
N PHE A 115 0.36 0.73 -8.30
CA PHE A 115 1.17 1.84 -8.75
C PHE A 115 0.56 2.47 -10.02
N ASP A 116 0.70 3.78 -10.15
CA ASP A 116 0.38 4.44 -11.42
C ASP A 116 1.23 3.87 -12.56
N THR A 117 0.81 4.15 -13.78
CA THR A 117 1.45 3.60 -14.99
C THR A 117 2.95 3.91 -15.06
N VAL A 118 3.39 5.10 -14.64
CA VAL A 118 4.79 5.52 -14.70
C VAL A 118 5.63 4.75 -13.70
N ASN A 119 5.14 4.64 -12.46
CA ASN A 119 5.84 3.99 -11.36
C ASN A 119 5.84 2.47 -11.51
N PHE A 120 4.75 1.87 -12.01
CA PHE A 120 4.72 0.45 -12.36
C PHE A 120 5.72 0.10 -13.47
N ALA A 121 5.73 0.87 -14.57
CA ALA A 121 6.68 0.65 -15.67
C ALA A 121 8.13 0.79 -15.22
N LEU A 122 8.38 1.67 -14.25
CA LEU A 122 9.70 1.88 -13.68
C LEU A 122 10.19 0.66 -12.88
N VAL A 123 9.37 0.16 -11.94
CA VAL A 123 9.77 -0.94 -11.05
C VAL A 123 9.85 -2.28 -11.79
N THR A 124 9.01 -2.51 -12.79
CA THR A 124 9.04 -3.73 -13.61
C THR A 124 10.23 -3.79 -14.57
N LYS A 125 10.69 -2.64 -15.09
CA LYS A 125 11.92 -2.56 -15.91
C LYS A 125 13.20 -2.80 -15.10
N LYS A 126 13.19 -2.52 -13.80
CA LYS A 126 14.38 -2.60 -12.93
C LYS A 126 14.05 -3.36 -11.65
N ARG A 127 14.06 -4.70 -11.70
CA ARG A 127 13.76 -5.54 -10.53
C ARG A 127 14.60 -5.20 -9.28
N LYS A 128 15.87 -4.84 -9.43
CA LYS A 128 16.73 -4.38 -8.32
C LYS A 128 16.16 -3.15 -7.57
N GLN A 129 15.37 -2.33 -8.27
CA GLN A 129 14.71 -1.18 -7.67
C GLN A 129 13.58 -1.59 -6.72
N ILE A 130 12.89 -2.71 -7.00
CA ILE A 130 11.89 -3.29 -6.09
C ILE A 130 12.54 -3.65 -4.76
N ASP A 131 13.66 -4.37 -4.80
CA ASP A 131 14.38 -4.76 -3.59
C ASP A 131 14.90 -3.53 -2.82
N THR A 132 15.37 -2.50 -3.53
CA THR A 132 15.80 -1.23 -2.91
C THR A 132 14.64 -0.51 -2.20
N LEU A 133 13.47 -0.47 -2.82
CA LEU A 133 12.28 0.16 -2.25
C LEU A 133 11.76 -0.62 -1.04
N ALA A 134 11.74 -1.95 -1.14
CA ALA A 134 11.33 -2.81 -0.04
C ALA A 134 12.24 -2.62 1.19
N GLN A 135 13.57 -2.63 0.97
CA GLN A 135 14.54 -2.40 2.03
C GLN A 135 14.36 -1.03 2.69
N GLN A 136 14.18 0.02 1.88
CA GLN A 136 13.92 1.38 2.37
C GLN A 136 12.66 1.44 3.23
N ILE A 137 11.59 0.75 2.83
CA ILE A 137 10.33 0.70 3.59
C ILE A 137 10.53 -0.05 4.91
N LEU A 138 11.23 -1.18 4.89
CA LEU A 138 11.55 -1.98 6.08
C LEU A 138 12.33 -1.17 7.11
N GLU A 139 13.44 -0.56 6.69
CA GLU A 139 14.32 0.25 7.54
C GLU A 139 13.61 1.48 8.14
N ALA A 140 12.74 2.12 7.38
CA ALA A 140 12.08 3.36 7.81
C ALA A 140 10.88 3.13 8.74
N HIS A 141 10.21 1.98 8.64
CA HIS A 141 8.89 1.78 9.24
C HIS A 141 8.77 0.59 10.19
N PHE A 142 9.76 -0.31 10.23
CA PHE A 142 9.71 -1.51 11.06
C PHE A 142 10.98 -1.64 11.92
N PRO A 143 10.86 -2.10 13.18
CA PRO A 143 12.02 -2.42 14.01
C PRO A 143 12.81 -3.58 13.42
N THR A 144 14.11 -3.67 13.71
CA THR A 144 15.01 -4.73 13.21
C THR A 144 14.47 -6.14 13.50
N SER A 145 13.81 -6.35 14.64
CA SER A 145 13.19 -7.64 14.99
C SER A 145 12.12 -8.11 14.01
N ILE A 146 11.46 -7.19 13.28
CA ILE A 146 10.48 -7.52 12.24
C ILE A 146 11.16 -7.64 10.87
N GLN A 147 12.32 -7.00 10.67
CA GLN A 147 13.05 -7.05 9.40
C GLN A 147 13.73 -8.40 9.14
N GLU A 148 14.02 -9.16 10.21
CA GLU A 148 14.69 -10.46 10.18
C GLU A 148 13.72 -11.66 10.16
N ASP A 149 12.41 -11.42 10.28
CA ASP A 149 11.33 -12.42 10.43
C ASP A 149 10.73 -12.84 9.08
#